data_AF-A0A2E4FN81-F1
#
_entry.id   AF-A0A2E4FN81-F1
#
_cell.length_a   1.000
_cell.length_b   1.000
_cell.length_c   1.000
_cell.angle_alpha   90.00
_cell.angle_beta   90.00
_cell.angle_gamma   90.00
#
_symmetry.space_group_name_H-M   'P 1'
#
loop_
_entity.id
_entity.type
_entity.pdbx_description
1 polymer ?
#
loop_
_entity_poly.entity_id
_entity_poly.type
_entity_poly.pdbx_seq_one_letter_code
_entity_poly.pdbx_strand_id
1 'polypeptide(L)'
;MVTADRYPTLTVKSSAPRQDGVSLSVPHVVTAVGPGLVVKGHVTAVEHLIVEGEIEGTIVAPDHGVAISGSARVRGEVCARTITVLGRVDGSLTASALIELRATAVVTGRLAAPHLSMEEGARFQGRVDPAKADATLAVARHRLAPITATDPADT
;
A
#
# COMPACT_ATOMS: atom_id res chain seq x y z
N MET A 1 66.54 5.44 25.83
CA MET A 1 65.59 5.37 26.96
C MET A 1 64.56 6.49 26.78
N VAL A 2 63.44 6.23 26.09
CA VAL A 2 62.16 6.99 26.19
C VAL A 2 61.01 6.05 25.80
N THR A 3 60.27 5.68 26.83
CA THR A 3 58.85 5.35 27.06
C THR A 3 57.85 5.21 25.89
N ALA A 4 56.99 4.21 26.05
CA ALA A 4 55.83 3.84 25.25
C ALA A 4 54.68 4.87 25.26
N ASP A 5 53.91 4.92 24.18
CA ASP A 5 52.48 5.22 24.29
C ASP A 5 51.65 4.44 23.26
N ARG A 6 50.72 3.66 23.82
CA ARG A 6 49.69 2.90 23.13
C ARG A 6 48.60 3.89 22.71
N TYR A 7 48.41 4.07 21.41
CA TYR A 7 47.22 4.75 20.89
C TYR A 7 46.12 3.73 20.62
N PRO A 8 44.93 3.86 21.22
CA PRO A 8 43.81 2.93 21.06
C PRO A 8 43.13 3.08 19.69
N THR A 9 42.69 1.96 19.15
CA THR A 9 41.82 1.85 17.97
C THR A 9 40.54 2.65 18.17
N LEU A 10 40.41 3.77 17.47
CA LEU A 10 39.15 4.48 17.36
C LEU A 10 38.24 3.73 16.37
N THR A 11 37.30 2.98 16.95
CA THR A 11 36.16 2.38 16.25
C THR A 11 35.25 3.49 15.75
N VAL A 12 35.21 3.70 14.43
CA VAL A 12 34.15 4.52 13.82
C VAL A 12 32.91 3.63 13.60
N LYS A 13 31.93 3.75 14.50
CA LYS A 13 30.56 3.40 14.18
C LYS A 13 29.94 4.64 13.53
N SER A 14 29.85 4.67 12.21
CA SER A 14 28.98 5.65 11.54
C SER A 14 27.95 4.92 10.71
N SER A 15 26.74 5.01 11.23
CA SER A 15 25.46 4.59 10.71
C SER A 15 25.13 5.23 9.36
N ALA A 16 24.51 4.44 8.49
CA ALA A 16 23.91 4.82 7.21
C ALA A 16 22.79 5.89 7.38
N PRO A 17 22.35 6.53 6.27
CA PRO A 17 21.50 5.82 5.33
C PRO A 17 21.97 5.92 3.87
N ARG A 18 22.02 4.78 3.19
CA ARG A 18 21.95 4.70 1.73
C ARG A 18 20.51 5.04 1.34
N GLN A 19 20.30 6.18 0.69
CA GLN A 19 19.10 6.41 -0.10
C GLN A 19 19.51 6.34 -1.57
N ASP A 20 19.58 5.11 -2.09
CA ASP A 20 19.55 4.85 -3.52
C ASP A 20 18.08 4.73 -3.94
N GLY A 21 17.67 5.58 -4.89
CA GLY A 21 16.32 5.53 -5.43
C GLY A 21 16.02 6.76 -6.28
N VAL A 22 16.66 6.85 -7.43
CA VAL A 22 16.28 7.81 -8.48
C VAL A 22 14.83 7.51 -8.89
N SER A 23 13.86 8.24 -8.35
CA SER A 23 12.50 8.19 -8.86
C SER A 23 12.50 8.95 -10.18
N LEU A 24 12.50 8.22 -11.29
CA LEU A 24 12.16 8.77 -12.60
C LEU A 24 10.71 9.25 -12.52
N SER A 25 10.51 10.52 -12.18
CA SER A 25 9.22 11.19 -12.26
C SER A 25 8.91 11.38 -13.75
N VAL A 26 8.39 10.32 -14.37
CA VAL A 26 7.57 10.49 -15.57
C VAL A 26 6.49 11.50 -15.16
N PRO A 27 6.29 12.62 -15.88
CA PRO A 27 5.18 13.51 -15.60
C PRO A 27 3.90 12.79 -16.02
N HIS A 28 3.47 11.82 -15.24
CA HIS A 28 2.06 11.48 -15.20
C HIS A 28 1.39 12.75 -14.70
N VAL A 29 0.46 13.28 -15.49
CA VAL A 29 -0.45 14.29 -15.00
C VAL A 29 -1.17 13.62 -13.84
N VAL A 30 -0.91 14.13 -12.63
CA VAL A 30 -1.50 13.64 -11.40
C VAL A 30 -2.29 14.79 -10.83
N THR A 31 -3.59 14.58 -10.69
CA THR A 31 -4.46 15.51 -9.99
C THR A 31 -4.43 15.16 -8.52
N ALA A 32 -4.03 16.11 -7.68
CA ALA A 32 -4.08 15.97 -6.24
C ALA A 32 -5.22 16.82 -5.65
N VAL A 33 -6.07 16.18 -4.87
CA VAL A 33 -7.13 16.82 -4.09
C VAL A 33 -6.53 17.16 -2.73
N GLY A 34 -6.24 18.44 -2.50
CA GLY A 34 -5.58 18.89 -1.27
C GLY A 34 -6.37 18.59 0.02
N PRO A 35 -5.69 18.60 1.18
CA PRO A 35 -6.26 18.15 2.46
C PRO A 35 -7.38 19.02 3.02
N GLY A 36 -7.49 20.28 2.59
CA GLY A 36 -8.57 21.20 2.97
C GLY A 36 -9.76 21.21 2.01
N LEU A 37 -9.75 20.37 0.98
CA LEU A 37 -10.78 20.32 -0.05
C LEU A 37 -11.83 19.27 0.30
N VAL A 38 -13.10 19.66 0.24
CA VAL A 38 -14.24 18.74 0.38
C VAL A 38 -14.97 18.68 -0.95
N VAL A 39 -14.98 17.51 -1.57
CA VAL A 39 -15.64 17.29 -2.86
C VAL A 39 -16.97 16.59 -2.63
N LYS A 40 -18.08 17.22 -3.04
CA LYS A 40 -19.42 16.64 -2.93
C LYS A 40 -20.04 16.48 -4.32
N GLY A 41 -20.36 15.25 -4.74
CA GLY A 41 -21.01 14.98 -6.02
C GLY A 41 -20.36 13.87 -6.85
N HIS A 42 -20.21 14.08 -8.16
CA HIS A 42 -19.61 13.11 -9.07
C HIS A 42 -18.25 13.61 -9.58
N VAL A 43 -17.22 12.79 -9.43
CA VAL A 43 -15.85 13.10 -9.85
C VAL A 43 -15.45 12.12 -10.93
N THR A 44 -15.18 12.62 -12.13
CA THR A 44 -14.62 11.82 -13.22
C THR A 44 -13.18 12.25 -13.45
N ALA A 45 -12.24 11.31 -13.34
CA ALA A 45 -10.82 11.55 -13.57
C ALA A 45 -10.36 10.77 -14.81
N VAL A 46 -9.66 11.46 -15.70
CA VAL A 46 -8.99 10.90 -16.90
C VAL A 46 -7.48 10.80 -16.71
N GLU A 47 -7.05 10.78 -15.45
CA GLU A 47 -5.66 10.78 -15.03
C GLU A 47 -5.53 10.17 -13.64
N HIS A 48 -4.30 10.04 -13.14
CA HIS A 48 -4.07 9.51 -11.80
C HIS A 48 -4.53 10.52 -10.75
N LEU A 49 -5.30 10.04 -9.77
CA LEU A 49 -5.88 10.89 -8.74
C LEU A 49 -5.24 10.58 -7.38
N ILE A 50 -4.74 11.60 -6.70
CA ILE A 50 -4.34 11.52 -5.29
C ILE A 50 -5.37 12.26 -4.47
N VAL A 51 -5.94 11.59 -3.47
CA VAL A 51 -6.92 12.17 -2.56
C VAL A 51 -6.28 12.38 -1.20
N GLU A 52 -6.17 13.63 -0.76
CA GLU A 52 -5.66 14.00 0.57
C GLU A 52 -6.74 14.61 1.48
N GLY A 53 -7.91 14.96 0.93
CA GLY A 53 -9.04 15.58 1.63
C GLY A 53 -10.25 14.68 1.89
N GLU A 54 -11.43 15.28 1.98
CA GLU A 54 -12.70 14.57 2.15
C GLU A 54 -13.48 14.52 0.83
N ILE A 55 -13.95 13.33 0.44
CA ILE A 55 -14.81 13.16 -0.73
C ILE A 55 -16.11 12.51 -0.29
N GLU A 56 -17.24 13.14 -0.62
CA GLU A 56 -18.58 12.61 -0.43
C GLU A 56 -19.26 12.46 -1.79
N GLY A 57 -19.29 11.25 -2.33
CA GLY A 57 -19.91 11.01 -3.63
C GLY A 57 -19.32 9.85 -4.42
N THR A 58 -19.40 9.95 -5.74
CA THR A 58 -18.95 8.89 -6.66
C THR A 58 -17.71 9.34 -7.42
N ILE A 59 -16.64 8.56 -7.35
CA ILE A 59 -15.38 8.78 -8.08
C ILE A 59 -15.28 7.73 -9.19
N VAL A 60 -15.03 8.16 -10.42
CA VAL A 60 -14.93 7.30 -11.60
C VAL A 60 -13.63 7.59 -12.34
N ALA A 61 -12.75 6.59 -12.37
CA ALA A 61 -11.43 6.63 -13.00
C ALA A 61 -11.10 5.25 -13.65
N PRO A 62 -11.87 4.80 -14.65
CA PRO A 62 -11.86 3.42 -15.13
C PRO A 62 -10.50 2.94 -15.66
N ASP A 63 -9.71 3.84 -16.24
CA ASP A 63 -8.41 3.53 -16.87
C ASP A 63 -7.20 3.89 -16.00
N HIS A 64 -7.42 4.63 -14.89
CA HIS A 64 -6.36 5.23 -14.09
C HIS A 64 -6.35 4.74 -12.64
N GLY A 65 -5.25 5.08 -11.95
CA GLY A 65 -5.07 4.76 -10.54
C GLY A 65 -5.60 5.86 -9.62
N VAL A 66 -6.24 5.47 -8.52
CA VAL A 66 -6.64 6.38 -7.44
C VAL A 66 -5.88 6.01 -6.17
N ALA A 67 -5.16 6.97 -5.60
CA ALA A 67 -4.45 6.84 -4.34
C ALA A 67 -5.14 7.68 -3.27
N ILE A 68 -5.51 7.05 -2.16
CA ILE A 68 -6.14 7.71 -1.00
C ILE A 68 -5.08 7.84 0.08
N SER A 69 -4.70 9.08 0.41
CA SER A 69 -3.71 9.40 1.43
C SER A 69 -4.20 9.04 2.84
N GLY A 70 -3.28 8.93 3.80
CA GLY A 70 -3.58 8.53 5.19
C GLY A 70 -4.54 9.46 5.91
N SER A 71 -4.48 10.75 5.60
CA SER A 71 -5.35 11.79 6.18
C SER A 71 -6.70 11.93 5.44
N ALA A 72 -6.85 11.26 4.30
CA ALA A 72 -8.04 11.40 3.47
C ALA A 72 -9.21 10.57 3.98
N ARG A 73 -10.42 11.07 3.73
CA ARG A 73 -11.67 10.40 4.07
C ARG A 73 -12.58 10.33 2.85
N VAL A 74 -12.86 9.14 2.38
CA VAL A 74 -13.76 8.94 1.23
C VAL A 74 -15.05 8.30 1.70
N ARG A 75 -16.18 8.89 1.33
CA ARG A 75 -17.53 8.39 1.58
C ARG A 75 -18.28 8.26 0.27
N GLY A 76 -18.66 7.04 -0.10
CA GLY A 76 -19.45 6.78 -1.31
C GLY A 76 -18.86 5.67 -2.18
N GLU A 77 -18.92 5.85 -3.50
CA GLU A 77 -18.52 4.82 -4.46
C GLU A 77 -17.27 5.23 -5.22
N VAL A 78 -16.28 4.35 -5.28
CA VAL A 78 -15.02 4.60 -6.01
C VAL A 78 -14.83 3.50 -7.04
N CYS A 79 -14.85 3.87 -8.31
CA CYS A 79 -14.58 3.00 -9.44
C CYS A 79 -13.24 3.39 -10.07
N ALA A 80 -12.25 2.51 -10.05
CA ALA A 80 -10.97 2.78 -10.72
C ALA A 80 -10.30 1.54 -11.31
N ARG A 81 -9.21 1.71 -12.05
CA ARG A 81 -8.40 0.56 -12.48
C ARG A 81 -7.62 -0.04 -11.32
N THR A 82 -6.87 0.82 -10.63
CA THR A 82 -6.05 0.46 -9.47
C THR A 82 -6.39 1.39 -8.31
N ILE A 83 -6.61 0.84 -7.12
CA ILE A 83 -6.95 1.63 -5.93
C ILE A 83 -5.92 1.36 -4.85
N THR A 84 -5.19 2.40 -4.43
CA THR A 84 -4.26 2.34 -3.30
C THR A 84 -4.87 3.10 -2.13
N VAL A 85 -5.07 2.44 -0.99
CA VAL A 85 -5.69 3.03 0.20
C VAL A 85 -4.69 3.12 1.33
N LEU A 86 -4.43 4.33 1.84
CA LEU A 86 -3.66 4.58 3.05
C LEU A 86 -4.54 5.07 4.21
N GLY A 87 -5.65 5.76 3.89
CA GLY A 87 -6.53 6.41 4.86
C GLY A 87 -7.83 5.65 5.14
N ARG A 88 -8.91 6.41 5.36
CA ARG A 88 -10.21 5.86 5.72
C ARG A 88 -11.21 5.94 4.57
N VAL A 89 -11.86 4.82 4.27
CA VAL A 89 -12.88 4.73 3.22
C VAL A 89 -14.14 4.10 3.78
N ASP A 90 -15.28 4.71 3.49
CA ASP A 90 -16.61 4.23 3.84
C ASP A 90 -17.48 4.16 2.58
N GLY A 91 -17.86 2.95 2.17
CA GLY A 91 -18.73 2.73 1.00
C GLY A 91 -18.31 1.58 0.09
N SER A 92 -18.48 1.74 -1.21
CA SER A 92 -18.23 0.69 -2.22
C SER A 92 -16.99 1.01 -3.04
N LEU A 93 -15.96 0.17 -2.96
CA LEU A 93 -14.75 0.28 -3.78
C LEU A 93 -14.78 -0.79 -4.86
N THR A 94 -14.72 -0.37 -6.11
CA THR A 94 -14.70 -1.23 -7.29
C THR A 94 -13.41 -0.99 -8.06
N ALA A 95 -12.52 -1.98 -8.11
CA ALA A 95 -11.31 -1.93 -8.92
C ALA A 95 -11.34 -2.94 -10.06
N SER A 96 -10.95 -2.51 -11.25
CA SER A 96 -10.88 -3.38 -12.43
C SER A 96 -9.64 -4.27 -12.45
N ALA A 97 -8.54 -3.86 -11.81
CA ALA A 97 -7.27 -4.58 -11.80
C ALA A 97 -6.79 -4.95 -10.39
N LEU A 98 -6.49 -3.97 -9.53
CA LEU A 98 -5.85 -4.23 -8.23
C LEU A 98 -6.33 -3.27 -7.14
N ILE A 99 -6.63 -3.79 -5.96
CA ILE A 99 -6.76 -3.00 -4.72
C ILE A 99 -5.56 -3.27 -3.83
N GLU A 100 -4.88 -2.21 -3.41
CA GLU A 100 -3.79 -2.25 -2.46
C GLU A 100 -4.20 -1.52 -1.18
N LEU A 101 -4.31 -2.26 -0.08
CA LEU A 101 -4.49 -1.67 1.25
C LEU A 101 -3.15 -1.57 1.94
N ARG A 102 -2.75 -0.35 2.29
CA ARG A 102 -1.51 -0.05 3.01
C ARG A 102 -1.68 -0.27 4.52
N ALA A 103 -0.58 -0.27 5.26
CA ALA A 103 -0.55 -0.58 6.70
C ALA A 103 -1.55 0.22 7.58
N THR A 104 -1.94 1.44 7.18
CA THR A 104 -2.87 2.29 7.95
C THR A 104 -4.30 2.34 7.39
N ALA A 105 -4.58 1.56 6.34
CA ALA A 105 -5.86 1.61 5.65
C ALA A 105 -7.01 1.12 6.53
N VAL A 106 -8.10 1.88 6.58
CA VAL A 106 -9.34 1.48 7.26
C VAL A 106 -10.49 1.57 6.26
N VAL A 107 -10.97 0.42 5.81
CA VAL A 107 -12.04 0.35 4.82
C VAL A 107 -13.28 -0.27 5.45
N THR A 108 -14.43 0.41 5.30
CA THR A 108 -15.74 -0.06 5.77
C THR A 108 -16.71 -0.11 4.60
N GLY A 109 -17.28 -1.28 4.30
CA GLY A 109 -18.29 -1.44 3.25
C GLY A 109 -18.03 -2.59 2.28
N ARG A 110 -18.23 -2.35 0.97
CA ARG A 110 -18.13 -3.38 -0.08
C ARG A 110 -16.84 -3.21 -0.88
N LEU A 111 -16.10 -4.29 -1.08
CA LEU A 111 -14.92 -4.33 -1.95
C LEU A 111 -15.17 -5.27 -3.14
N ALA A 112 -14.98 -4.79 -4.37
CA ALA A 112 -15.03 -5.60 -5.57
C ALA A 112 -13.77 -5.42 -6.41
N ALA A 113 -12.94 -6.46 -6.50
CA ALA A 113 -11.74 -6.46 -7.34
C ALA A 113 -11.26 -7.88 -7.68
N PRO A 114 -10.53 -8.06 -8.80
CA PRO A 114 -9.91 -9.34 -9.13
C PRO A 114 -8.65 -9.62 -8.32
N HIS A 115 -7.82 -8.60 -8.08
CA HIS A 115 -6.62 -8.73 -7.26
C HIS A 115 -6.70 -7.81 -6.05
N LEU A 116 -6.30 -8.34 -4.89
CA LEU A 116 -6.29 -7.62 -3.63
C LEU A 116 -4.99 -7.92 -2.88
N SER A 117 -4.26 -6.86 -2.55
CA SER A 117 -3.03 -6.89 -1.76
C SER A 117 -3.27 -6.12 -0.47
N MET A 118 -2.87 -6.68 0.66
CA MET A 118 -3.00 -6.06 1.98
C MET A 118 -1.64 -6.07 2.68
N GLU A 119 -1.18 -4.90 3.08
CA GLU A 119 -0.02 -4.74 3.97
C GLU A 119 -0.40 -5.03 5.43
N GLU A 120 0.63 -5.33 6.23
CA GLU A 120 0.50 -5.57 7.66
C GLU A 120 -0.05 -4.31 8.37
N GLY A 121 -1.21 -4.43 9.01
CA GLY A 121 -1.89 -3.34 9.71
C GLY A 121 -3.18 -2.85 9.06
N ALA A 122 -3.43 -3.20 7.80
CA ALA A 122 -4.68 -2.84 7.11
C ALA A 122 -5.91 -3.46 7.81
N ARG A 123 -6.97 -2.67 7.99
CA ARG A 123 -8.24 -3.10 8.58
C ARG A 123 -9.36 -2.95 7.58
N PHE A 124 -10.04 -4.05 7.28
CA PHE A 124 -11.23 -4.08 6.45
C PHE A 124 -12.42 -4.62 7.24
N GLN A 125 -13.56 -3.94 7.15
CA GLN A 125 -14.82 -4.34 7.77
C GLN A 125 -15.97 -4.26 6.77
N GLY A 126 -16.49 -5.40 6.34
CA GLY A 126 -17.67 -5.44 5.47
C GLY A 126 -17.72 -6.69 4.60
N ARG A 127 -18.29 -6.56 3.40
CA ARG A 127 -18.40 -7.67 2.43
C ARG A 127 -17.40 -7.49 1.30
N VAL A 128 -16.66 -8.54 1.00
CA VAL A 128 -15.87 -8.60 -0.24
C VAL A 128 -16.68 -9.38 -1.25
N ASP A 129 -16.95 -8.75 -2.39
CA ASP A 129 -17.54 -9.38 -3.56
C ASP A 129 -16.40 -9.65 -4.56
N PRO A 130 -15.79 -10.84 -4.52
CA PRO A 130 -14.77 -11.23 -5.48
C PRO A 130 -15.43 -11.53 -6.83
N ALA A 131 -15.99 -10.53 -7.51
CA ALA A 131 -16.64 -10.74 -8.82
C ALA A 131 -15.66 -11.24 -9.90
N LYS A 132 -14.35 -11.25 -9.62
CA LYS A 132 -13.27 -11.89 -10.41
C LYS A 132 -12.04 -12.32 -9.56
N ALA A 133 -12.19 -12.62 -8.26
CA ALA A 133 -11.01 -12.97 -7.43
C ALA A 133 -10.66 -14.47 -7.50
N ASP A 134 -10.12 -14.90 -8.65
CA ASP A 134 -9.66 -16.28 -8.84
C ASP A 134 -8.30 -16.58 -8.17
N ALA A 135 -7.63 -15.59 -7.58
CA ALA A 135 -6.32 -15.78 -6.99
C ALA A 135 -6.36 -15.85 -5.45
N THR A 136 -6.95 -16.94 -4.95
CA THR A 136 -6.28 -17.91 -4.08
C THR A 136 -5.26 -17.33 -3.09
N LEU A 137 -5.54 -17.25 -1.78
CA LEU A 137 -5.30 -18.36 -0.83
C LEU A 137 -3.92 -19.07 -0.90
N ALA A 138 -2.87 -18.44 -1.47
CA ALA A 138 -1.58 -19.10 -1.70
C ALA A 138 -0.48 -18.84 -0.65
N VAL A 139 -0.56 -17.80 0.20
CA VAL A 139 0.63 -17.36 0.98
C VAL A 139 0.57 -17.65 2.49
N ALA A 140 -0.57 -18.03 3.07
CA ALA A 140 -0.69 -18.16 4.52
C ALA A 140 -0.37 -19.56 5.11
N ARG A 141 0.04 -20.56 4.31
CA ARG A 141 0.21 -21.96 4.79
C ARG A 141 1.64 -22.50 4.91
N HIS A 142 2.70 -21.72 4.64
CA HIS A 142 4.07 -22.28 4.57
C HIS A 142 5.08 -21.77 5.61
N ARG A 143 4.65 -21.37 6.81
CA ARG A 143 5.62 -20.94 7.86
C ARG A 143 5.39 -21.54 9.26
N LEU A 144 5.08 -22.83 9.33
CA LEU A 144 5.28 -23.62 10.54
C LEU A 144 5.95 -24.95 10.14
N ALA A 145 7.15 -25.17 10.70
CA ALA A 145 8.13 -26.21 10.38
C ALA A 145 7.68 -27.65 10.77
N PRO A 146 8.46 -28.72 10.47
CA PRO A 146 9.63 -29.00 11.32
C PRO A 146 10.90 -29.45 10.57
N ILE A 147 12.00 -29.18 11.27
CA ILE A 147 13.28 -29.88 11.29
C ILE A 147 13.21 -31.37 10.90
N THR A 148 14.08 -31.80 10.00
CA THR A 148 14.76 -33.10 10.15
C THR A 148 16.16 -32.93 9.58
N ALA A 149 17.11 -32.80 10.51
CA ALA A 149 18.48 -33.15 10.27
C ALA A 149 18.54 -34.62 9.83
N THR A 150 19.28 -34.91 8.77
CA THR A 150 19.84 -36.24 8.52
C THR A 150 21.19 -36.02 7.88
N ASP A 151 22.20 -35.94 8.75
CA ASP A 151 23.53 -36.48 8.48
C ASP A 151 23.35 -37.95 8.06
N PRO A 152 24.04 -38.44 7.00
CA PRO A 152 25.26 -39.16 7.29
C PRO A 152 26.36 -38.99 6.22
N ALA A 153 27.55 -38.65 6.70
CA ALA A 153 28.79 -39.21 6.17
C ALA A 153 28.80 -40.74 6.39
N ASP A 154 28.64 -41.53 5.32
CA ASP A 154 29.26 -42.87 5.18
C ASP A 154 29.13 -43.35 3.72
N THR A 155 30.22 -43.28 2.96
CA THR A 155 30.66 -44.23 1.91
C THR A 155 32.00 -43.75 1.35
#